data_AF-A0A835T3V4-F1
#
_entry.id   AF-A0A835T3V4-F1
#
_cell.length_a   1.000
_cell.length_b   1.000
_cell.length_c   1.000
_cell.angle_alpha   90.00
_cell.angle_beta   90.00
_cell.angle_gamma   90.00
#
_symmetry.space_group_name_H-M   'P 1'
#
loop_
_entity.id
_entity.type
_entity.pdbx_description
1 polymer ?
#
loop_
_entity_poly.entity_id
_entity_poly.type
_entity_poly.pdbx_seq_one_letter_code
_entity_poly.pdbx_strand_id
1 'polypeptide(L)'
;MRRVLAAAAEEEHGRAAGVTAATLLAVRAAVEGELENTFMYQPIAETVEEGAQAVAKMAIPIWKQSVVFLASLVAFVALDMTWIILVAGNIYKNVLGDFLRQPDPVAGILAWICIVGAVYYFALPSSRGSPALALRQGALLGLGIYGCYEFTNLSILERWTWGLAAADTVWGCVACGVVCWIQLMLTRRLA
;
A
#
# COMPACT_ATOMS: atom_id res chain seq x y z
N MET A 1 -12.61 38.83 23.34
CA MET A 1 -12.78 38.20 24.67
C MET A 1 -13.01 39.20 25.81
N ARG A 2 -12.08 40.11 26.18
CA ARG A 2 -12.27 40.99 27.36
C ARG A 2 -13.29 42.13 27.20
N ARG A 3 -13.61 42.56 25.98
CA ARG A 3 -14.69 43.54 25.73
C ARG A 3 -16.10 42.92 25.75
N VAL A 4 -16.20 41.62 25.49
CA VAL A 4 -17.47 40.86 25.60
C VAL A 4 -17.86 40.72 27.07
N LEU A 5 -16.87 40.54 27.95
CA LEU A 5 -17.08 40.48 29.40
C LEU A 5 -17.48 41.84 30.00
N ALA A 6 -17.10 42.96 29.38
CA ALA A 6 -17.48 44.30 29.85
C ALA A 6 -18.93 44.67 29.48
N ALA A 7 -19.42 44.22 28.32
CA ALA A 7 -20.81 44.43 27.90
C ALA A 7 -21.80 43.62 28.75
N ALA A 8 -21.38 42.45 29.27
CA ALA A 8 -22.18 41.63 30.16
C ALA A 8 -22.33 42.23 31.57
N ALA A 9 -21.50 43.20 31.96
CA ALA A 9 -21.51 43.80 33.30
C ALA A 9 -22.43 45.03 33.42
N GLU A 10 -22.88 45.62 32.29
CA GLU A 10 -23.79 46.78 32.30
C GLU A 10 -25.28 46.40 32.16
N GLU A 11 -25.59 45.16 31.77
CA GLU A 11 -26.97 44.72 31.54
C GLU A 11 -27.66 44.18 32.81
N GLU A 12 -27.15 44.57 33.98
CA GLU A 12 -27.79 44.36 35.28
C GLU A 12 -28.87 45.42 35.59
N HIS A 13 -29.13 46.38 34.69
CA HIS A 13 -30.21 47.37 34.87
C HIS A 13 -31.58 46.89 34.37
N GLY A 14 -32.07 45.85 35.04
CA GLY A 14 -33.47 45.61 35.42
C GLY A 14 -34.61 46.11 34.52
N ARG A 15 -34.99 45.34 33.50
CA ARG A 15 -36.38 45.11 33.00
C ARG A 15 -36.45 44.38 31.66
N ALA A 16 -35.31 44.14 30.99
CA ALA A 16 -35.24 43.50 29.68
C ALA A 16 -34.88 41.99 29.70
N ALA A 17 -34.65 41.39 30.87
CA ALA A 17 -34.04 40.06 31.03
C ALA A 17 -34.82 38.88 30.39
N GLY A 18 -36.12 39.02 30.13
CA GLY A 18 -36.91 37.96 29.49
C GLY A 18 -36.75 37.88 27.97
N VAL A 19 -36.55 39.02 27.31
CA VAL A 19 -36.48 39.09 25.83
C VAL A 19 -35.06 38.77 25.35
N THR A 20 -34.03 39.16 26.11
CA THR A 20 -32.62 38.87 25.76
C THR A 20 -32.28 37.39 25.88
N ALA A 21 -32.79 36.69 26.90
CA ALA A 21 -32.53 35.24 27.06
C ALA A 21 -33.19 34.41 25.95
N ALA A 22 -34.44 34.72 25.58
CA ALA A 22 -35.13 34.06 24.48
C ALA A 22 -34.48 34.36 23.11
N THR A 23 -34.01 35.60 22.91
CA THR A 23 -33.29 35.99 21.69
C THR A 23 -31.92 35.33 21.62
N LEU A 24 -31.18 35.25 22.74
CA LEU A 24 -29.91 34.54 22.81
C LEU A 24 -30.07 33.03 22.60
N LEU A 25 -31.14 32.42 23.11
CA LEU A 25 -31.48 31.01 22.86
C LEU A 25 -31.86 30.76 21.41
N ALA A 26 -32.65 31.65 20.80
CA ALA A 26 -33.05 31.54 19.40
C ALA A 26 -31.86 31.73 18.45
N VAL A 27 -30.97 32.70 18.73
CA VAL A 27 -29.72 32.90 17.97
C VAL A 27 -28.78 31.71 18.16
N ARG A 28 -28.66 31.17 19.38
CA ARG A 28 -27.87 29.97 19.64
C ARG A 28 -28.41 28.74 18.89
N ALA A 29 -29.72 28.51 18.92
CA ALA A 29 -30.35 27.41 18.20
C ALA A 29 -30.26 27.56 16.68
N ALA A 30 -30.34 28.78 16.15
CA ALA A 30 -30.16 29.06 14.72
C ALA A 30 -28.70 28.83 14.27
N VAL A 31 -27.73 29.24 15.09
CA VAL A 31 -26.30 29.00 14.84
C VAL A 31 -25.94 27.51 14.98
N GLU A 32 -26.48 26.80 15.97
CA GLU A 32 -26.29 25.36 16.15
C GLU A 32 -26.95 24.57 15.00
N GLY A 33 -28.15 24.97 14.56
CA GLY A 33 -28.84 24.36 13.41
C GLY A 33 -28.17 24.61 12.07
N GLU A 34 -27.57 25.79 11.85
CA GLU A 34 -26.76 26.05 10.65
C GLU A 34 -25.39 25.35 10.69
N LEU A 35 -24.81 25.14 11.88
CA LEU A 35 -23.57 24.36 12.04
C LEU A 35 -23.78 22.88 11.76
N GLU A 36 -24.89 22.29 12.19
CA GLU A 36 -25.23 20.89 11.89
C GLU A 36 -25.54 20.66 10.40
N ASN A 37 -26.12 21.65 9.70
CA ASN A 37 -26.46 21.52 8.28
C ASN A 37 -25.32 21.94 7.33
N THR A 38 -24.37 22.77 7.77
CA THR A 38 -23.24 23.25 6.95
C THR A 38 -22.01 22.35 7.08
N PHE A 39 -21.85 21.65 8.20
CA PHE A 39 -20.81 20.63 8.35
C PHE A 39 -21.40 19.23 8.07
N MET A 40 -21.38 18.87 6.78
CA MET A 40 -21.34 17.47 6.30
C MET A 40 -20.05 16.80 6.84
N TYR A 41 -19.99 16.60 8.16
CA TYR A 41 -18.93 15.88 8.83
C TYR A 41 -19.51 14.53 9.21
N GLN A 42 -19.35 13.55 8.32
CA GLN A 42 -19.56 12.18 8.76
C GLN A 42 -18.65 11.93 9.98
N PRO A 43 -19.20 11.39 11.08
CA PRO A 43 -18.40 11.13 12.26
C PRO A 43 -17.19 10.27 11.87
N ILE A 44 -15.98 10.69 12.29
CA ILE A 44 -14.75 9.89 12.08
C ILE A 44 -14.97 8.44 12.57
N ALA A 45 -15.78 8.24 13.60
CA ALA A 45 -16.15 6.91 14.10
C ALA A 45 -16.84 6.04 13.04
N GLU A 46 -17.73 6.60 12.23
CA GLU A 46 -18.47 5.89 11.18
C GLU A 46 -17.52 5.51 10.02
N THR A 47 -16.62 6.41 9.61
CA THR A 47 -15.59 6.09 8.61
C THR A 47 -14.53 5.09 9.10
N VAL A 48 -14.20 5.10 10.40
CA VAL A 48 -13.31 4.13 11.04
C VAL A 48 -14.01 2.78 11.20
N GLU A 49 -15.29 2.74 11.56
CA GLU A 49 -16.08 1.50 11.62
C GLU A 49 -16.33 0.92 10.24
N GLU A 50 -16.68 1.74 9.24
CA GLU A 50 -16.79 1.30 7.84
C GLU A 50 -15.44 0.80 7.32
N GLY A 51 -14.34 1.49 7.64
CA GLY A 51 -12.99 1.05 7.33
C GLY A 51 -12.61 -0.27 8.01
N ALA A 52 -12.92 -0.42 9.29
CA ALA A 52 -12.69 -1.64 10.07
C ALA A 52 -13.57 -2.81 9.60
N GLN A 53 -14.83 -2.53 9.23
CA GLN A 53 -15.76 -3.51 8.69
C GLN A 53 -15.41 -3.89 7.24
N ALA A 54 -14.87 -2.98 6.44
CA ALA A 54 -14.33 -3.28 5.11
C ALA A 54 -13.08 -4.19 5.22
N VAL A 55 -12.19 -3.91 6.19
CA VAL A 55 -11.04 -4.78 6.51
C VAL A 55 -11.52 -6.15 7.02
N ALA A 56 -12.55 -6.20 7.87
CA ALA A 56 -13.12 -7.44 8.39
C ALA A 56 -13.86 -8.25 7.31
N LYS A 57 -14.58 -7.60 6.39
CA LYS A 57 -15.23 -8.25 5.24
C LYS A 57 -14.24 -8.77 4.20
N MET A 58 -13.03 -8.21 4.13
CA MET A 58 -11.93 -8.72 3.30
C MET A 58 -11.14 -9.86 3.97
N ALA A 59 -11.48 -10.28 5.19
CA ALA A 59 -10.76 -11.31 5.91
C ALA A 59 -11.12 -12.72 5.41
N ILE A 60 -10.56 -13.08 4.26
CA ILE A 60 -10.50 -14.47 3.80
C ILE A 60 -9.87 -15.31 4.93
N PRO A 61 -10.43 -16.47 5.32
CA PRO A 61 -9.87 -17.29 6.40
C PRO A 61 -8.41 -17.64 6.15
N ILE A 62 -7.63 -17.78 7.22
CA ILE A 62 -6.16 -17.87 7.16
C ILE A 62 -5.64 -18.96 6.23
N TRP A 63 -6.35 -20.10 6.13
CA TRP A 63 -5.97 -21.19 5.22
C TRP A 63 -6.07 -20.77 3.74
N LYS A 64 -7.05 -19.93 3.37
CA LYS A 64 -7.17 -19.38 2.00
C LYS A 64 -6.04 -18.39 1.72
N GLN A 65 -5.63 -17.59 2.70
CA GLN A 65 -4.47 -16.71 2.57
C GLN A 65 -3.18 -17.49 2.32
N SER A 66 -2.99 -18.60 3.05
CA SER A 66 -1.87 -19.51 2.81
C SER A 66 -1.90 -20.11 1.40
N VAL A 67 -3.08 -20.46 0.88
CA VAL A 67 -3.22 -20.95 -0.50
C VAL A 67 -2.84 -19.86 -1.51
N VAL A 68 -3.30 -18.61 -1.34
CA VAL A 68 -2.91 -17.49 -2.22
C VAL A 68 -1.39 -17.32 -2.21
N PHE A 69 -0.78 -17.27 -1.03
CA PHE A 69 0.65 -17.07 -0.88
C PHE A 69 1.44 -18.20 -1.56
N LEU A 70 1.18 -19.46 -1.20
CA LEU A 70 1.92 -20.62 -1.71
C LEU A 70 1.74 -20.79 -3.23
N ALA A 71 0.52 -20.62 -3.74
CA ALA A 71 0.28 -20.69 -5.19
C ALA A 71 0.99 -19.56 -5.94
N SER A 72 1.00 -18.34 -5.38
CA SER A 72 1.75 -17.23 -5.97
C SER A 72 3.26 -17.43 -5.91
N LEU A 73 3.77 -18.07 -4.86
CA LEU A 73 5.18 -18.44 -4.74
C LEU A 73 5.57 -19.45 -5.82
N VAL A 74 4.79 -20.52 -6.00
CA VAL A 74 5.02 -21.51 -7.07
C VAL A 74 4.99 -20.84 -8.44
N ALA A 75 4.03 -19.94 -8.69
CA ALA A 75 3.95 -19.20 -9.94
C ALA A 75 5.16 -18.27 -10.16
N PHE A 76 5.61 -17.57 -9.12
CA PHE A 76 6.83 -16.74 -9.17
C PHE A 76 8.05 -17.57 -9.52
N VAL A 77 8.25 -18.70 -8.83
CA VAL A 77 9.40 -19.59 -9.04
C VAL A 77 9.42 -20.11 -10.48
N ALA A 78 8.28 -20.56 -11.01
CA ALA A 78 8.19 -21.04 -12.39
C ALA A 78 8.52 -19.93 -13.40
N LEU A 79 8.01 -18.71 -13.16
CA LEU A 79 8.27 -17.55 -14.00
C LEU A 79 9.76 -17.16 -13.97
N ASP A 80 10.34 -17.06 -12.79
CA ASP A 80 11.71 -16.58 -12.59
C ASP A 80 12.76 -17.62 -13.03
N MET A 81 12.49 -18.91 -12.81
CA MET A 81 13.32 -19.99 -13.37
C MET A 81 13.40 -19.92 -14.90
N THR A 82 12.28 -19.58 -15.56
CA THR A 82 12.26 -19.42 -17.01
C THR A 82 13.18 -18.28 -17.46
N TRP A 83 13.16 -17.14 -16.76
CA TRP A 83 14.08 -16.03 -17.02
C TRP A 83 15.55 -16.40 -16.79
N ILE A 84 15.84 -17.06 -15.67
CA ILE A 84 17.20 -17.45 -15.31
C ILE A 84 17.79 -18.42 -16.34
N ILE A 85 17.02 -19.44 -16.75
CA ILE A 85 17.50 -20.46 -17.69
C ILE A 85 17.70 -19.88 -19.10
N LEU A 86 16.76 -19.04 -19.56
CA LEU A 86 16.75 -18.58 -20.95
C LEU A 86 17.58 -17.33 -21.19
N VAL A 87 17.67 -16.44 -20.20
CA VAL A 87 18.23 -15.09 -20.39
C VAL A 87 19.28 -14.77 -19.34
N ALA A 88 18.90 -14.67 -18.06
CA ALA A 88 19.76 -14.12 -17.03
C ALA A 88 21.05 -14.94 -16.86
N GLY A 89 20.96 -16.27 -16.87
CA GLY A 89 22.10 -17.15 -16.66
C GLY A 89 23.23 -16.92 -17.66
N ASN A 90 22.93 -16.59 -18.92
CA ASN A 90 23.95 -16.26 -19.91
C ASN A 90 24.54 -14.86 -19.67
N ILE A 91 23.69 -13.87 -19.38
CA ILE A 91 24.14 -12.49 -19.09
C ILE A 91 25.09 -12.49 -17.88
N TYR A 92 24.67 -13.10 -16.77
CA TYR A 92 25.47 -13.17 -15.54
C TYR A 92 26.80 -13.89 -15.74
N LYS A 93 26.82 -15.01 -16.49
CA LYS A 93 28.07 -15.71 -16.81
C LYS A 93 29.01 -14.85 -17.66
N ASN A 94 28.50 -14.11 -18.63
CA ASN A 94 29.33 -13.24 -19.47
C ASN A 94 29.90 -12.04 -18.70
N VAL A 95 29.13 -11.50 -17.75
CA VAL A 95 29.53 -10.33 -16.97
C VAL A 95 30.48 -10.69 -15.82
N LEU A 96 30.18 -11.75 -15.08
CA LEU A 96 30.91 -12.13 -13.86
C LEU A 96 31.95 -13.22 -14.08
N GLY A 97 31.77 -14.09 -15.10
CA GLY A 97 32.68 -15.20 -15.37
C GLY A 97 32.95 -16.05 -14.12
N ASP A 98 34.22 -16.21 -13.79
CA ASP A 98 34.68 -17.02 -12.65
C ASP A 98 34.31 -16.43 -11.27
N PHE A 99 33.89 -15.16 -11.20
CA PHE A 99 33.36 -14.58 -9.95
C PHE A 99 31.96 -15.10 -9.61
N LEU A 100 31.24 -15.69 -10.57
CA LEU A 100 29.92 -16.25 -10.34
C LEU A 100 30.05 -17.56 -9.55
N ARG A 101 29.62 -17.53 -8.30
CA ARG A 101 29.60 -18.72 -7.45
C ARG A 101 28.60 -19.76 -7.95
N GLN A 102 28.80 -21.01 -7.51
CA GLN A 102 27.76 -22.04 -7.63
C GLN A 102 26.49 -21.63 -6.87
N PRO A 103 25.28 -21.85 -7.41
CA PRO A 103 24.03 -21.46 -6.75
C PRO A 103 23.91 -22.04 -5.34
N ASP A 104 23.51 -21.21 -4.37
CA ASP A 104 23.02 -21.70 -3.06
C ASP A 104 21.49 -21.76 -3.13
N PRO A 105 20.88 -22.95 -3.08
CA PRO A 105 19.44 -23.09 -3.16
C PRO A 105 18.72 -22.43 -1.97
N VAL A 106 19.33 -22.38 -0.79
CA VAL A 106 18.71 -21.79 0.40
C VAL A 106 18.56 -20.28 0.22
N ALA A 107 19.63 -19.60 -0.20
CA ALA A 107 19.60 -18.18 -0.47
C ALA A 107 18.59 -17.82 -1.58
N GLY A 108 18.52 -18.63 -2.64
CA GLY A 108 17.55 -18.44 -3.73
C GLY A 108 16.10 -18.58 -3.27
N ILE A 109 15.78 -19.61 -2.49
CA ILE A 109 14.44 -19.83 -1.94
C ILE A 109 14.05 -18.67 -1.00
N LEU A 110 14.96 -18.23 -0.14
CA LEU A 110 14.71 -17.09 0.75
C LEU A 110 14.44 -15.80 -0.04
N ALA A 111 15.18 -15.55 -1.12
CA ALA A 111 14.94 -14.41 -2.00
C ALA A 111 13.53 -14.45 -2.59
N TRP A 112 13.10 -15.60 -3.13
CA TRP A 112 11.75 -15.77 -3.67
C TRP A 112 10.65 -15.56 -2.62
N ILE A 113 10.82 -16.10 -1.41
CA ILE A 113 9.87 -15.90 -0.31
C ILE A 113 9.79 -14.41 0.05
N CYS A 114 10.92 -13.72 0.17
CA CYS A 114 10.96 -12.29 0.49
C CYS A 114 10.28 -11.44 -0.60
N ILE A 115 10.54 -11.72 -1.87
CA ILE A 115 9.93 -10.98 -2.99
C ILE A 115 8.41 -11.19 -2.99
N VAL A 116 7.96 -12.44 -2.98
CA VAL A 116 6.53 -12.78 -3.04
C VAL A 116 5.79 -12.26 -1.82
N GLY A 117 6.41 -12.34 -0.63
CA GLY A 117 5.90 -11.75 0.60
C GLY A 117 5.79 -10.25 0.53
N ALA A 118 6.82 -9.54 0.03
CA ALA A 118 6.75 -8.10 -0.14
C ALA A 118 5.61 -7.70 -1.08
N VAL A 119 5.44 -8.41 -2.20
CA VAL A 119 4.32 -8.18 -3.14
C VAL A 119 2.97 -8.41 -2.45
N TYR A 120 2.85 -9.51 -1.70
CA TYR A 120 1.62 -9.86 -0.99
C TYR A 120 1.25 -8.84 0.09
N TYR A 121 2.21 -8.35 0.87
CA TYR A 121 1.93 -7.47 2.00
C TYR A 121 1.86 -5.98 1.63
N PHE A 122 2.60 -5.54 0.60
CA PHE A 122 2.69 -4.11 0.26
C PHE A 122 1.98 -3.75 -1.05
N ALA A 123 2.15 -4.55 -2.11
CA ALA A 123 1.59 -4.22 -3.41
C ALA A 123 0.13 -4.64 -3.55
N LEU A 124 -0.24 -5.84 -3.07
CA LEU A 124 -1.59 -6.38 -3.21
C LEU A 124 -2.66 -5.51 -2.52
N PRO A 125 -2.51 -5.05 -1.25
CA PRO A 125 -3.51 -4.17 -0.62
C PRO A 125 -3.64 -2.83 -1.37
N SER A 126 -2.52 -2.29 -1.85
CA SER A 126 -2.45 -1.06 -2.63
C SER A 126 -3.15 -1.16 -3.99
N SER A 127 -3.43 -2.38 -4.47
CA SER A 127 -4.21 -2.61 -5.69
C SER A 127 -5.69 -2.22 -5.57
N ARG A 128 -6.22 -2.09 -4.34
CA ARG A 128 -7.65 -1.81 -4.06
C ARG A 128 -8.60 -2.73 -4.84
N GLY A 129 -8.17 -3.97 -5.07
CA GLY A 129 -8.93 -4.94 -5.83
C GLY A 129 -8.92 -4.75 -7.35
N SER A 130 -8.21 -3.76 -7.90
CA SER A 130 -8.14 -3.51 -9.36
C SER A 130 -7.01 -4.28 -10.03
N PRO A 131 -7.25 -5.05 -11.13
CA PRO A 131 -6.21 -5.80 -11.82
C PRO A 131 -5.12 -4.93 -12.45
N ALA A 132 -5.50 -3.80 -13.03
CA ALA A 132 -4.56 -2.84 -13.61
C ALA A 132 -3.70 -2.20 -12.51
N LEU A 133 -4.30 -1.88 -11.37
CA LEU A 133 -3.56 -1.34 -10.25
C LEU A 133 -2.66 -2.40 -9.60
N ALA A 134 -3.06 -3.67 -9.55
CA ALA A 134 -2.21 -4.77 -9.08
C ALA A 134 -0.94 -4.89 -9.92
N LEU A 135 -1.06 -4.89 -11.26
CA LEU A 135 0.08 -4.89 -12.17
C LEU A 135 1.00 -3.69 -11.90
N ARG A 136 0.43 -2.48 -11.80
CA ARG A 136 1.20 -1.25 -11.55
C ARG A 136 1.91 -1.27 -10.19
N GLN A 137 1.21 -1.63 -9.11
CA GLN A 137 1.78 -1.62 -7.76
C GLN A 137 2.83 -2.72 -7.60
N GLY A 138 2.59 -3.90 -8.17
CA GLY A 138 3.60 -4.95 -8.23
C GLY A 138 4.84 -4.51 -9.01
N ALA A 139 4.65 -3.85 -10.17
CA ALA A 139 5.76 -3.34 -10.97
C ALA A 139 6.57 -2.25 -10.26
N LEU A 140 5.91 -1.31 -9.57
CA LEU A 140 6.59 -0.28 -8.77
C LEU A 140 7.37 -0.87 -7.60
N LEU A 141 6.82 -1.88 -6.93
CA LEU A 141 7.55 -2.59 -5.88
C LEU A 141 8.73 -3.38 -6.45
N GLY A 142 8.56 -4.03 -7.60
CA GLY A 142 9.63 -4.72 -8.32
C GLY A 142 10.77 -3.78 -8.72
N LEU A 143 10.44 -2.59 -9.25
CA LEU A 143 11.41 -1.53 -9.52
C LEU A 143 12.22 -1.17 -8.27
N GLY A 144 11.57 -1.07 -7.11
CA GLY A 144 12.25 -0.79 -5.85
C GLY A 144 13.18 -1.92 -5.42
N ILE A 145 12.70 -3.16 -5.38
CA ILE A 145 13.49 -4.32 -4.91
C ILE A 145 14.68 -4.59 -5.82
N TYR A 146 14.42 -4.77 -7.12
CA TYR A 146 15.46 -5.11 -8.08
C TYR A 146 16.35 -3.91 -8.38
N GLY A 147 15.77 -2.71 -8.53
CA GLY A 147 16.55 -1.49 -8.75
C GLY A 147 17.52 -1.21 -7.60
N CYS A 148 17.10 -1.34 -6.34
CA CYS A 148 18.02 -1.18 -5.21
C CYS A 148 19.17 -2.19 -5.26
N TYR A 149 18.89 -3.46 -5.52
CA TYR A 149 19.92 -4.50 -5.63
C TYR A 149 20.91 -4.19 -6.78
N GLU A 150 20.39 -3.91 -7.97
CA GLU A 150 21.17 -3.65 -9.17
C GLU A 150 22.00 -2.36 -9.06
N PHE A 151 21.42 -1.27 -8.54
CA PHE A 151 22.12 0.01 -8.42
C PHE A 151 23.15 0.00 -7.29
N THR A 152 22.89 -0.69 -6.18
CA THR A 152 23.91 -0.92 -5.16
C THR A 152 25.08 -1.72 -5.74
N ASN A 153 24.81 -2.79 -6.50
CA ASN A 153 25.87 -3.57 -7.14
C ASN A 153 26.67 -2.74 -8.17
N LEU A 154 26.01 -1.91 -8.99
CA LEU A 154 26.69 -0.96 -9.88
C LEU A 154 27.62 0.00 -9.13
N SER A 155 27.27 0.39 -7.91
CA SER A 155 28.06 1.34 -7.13
C SER A 155 29.31 0.72 -6.47
N ILE A 156 29.35 -0.61 -6.27
CA ILE A 156 30.40 -1.27 -5.49
C ILE A 156 31.15 -2.38 -6.24
N LEU A 157 30.59 -2.93 -7.33
CA LEU A 157 31.18 -4.04 -8.09
C LEU A 157 31.68 -3.55 -9.46
N GLU A 158 32.98 -3.70 -9.70
CA GLU A 158 33.65 -3.22 -10.93
C GLU A 158 33.11 -3.86 -12.21
N ARG A 159 32.71 -5.14 -12.14
CA ARG A 159 32.23 -5.88 -13.32
C ARG A 159 30.74 -5.71 -13.59
N TRP A 160 29.98 -5.09 -12.68
CA TRP A 160 28.54 -4.98 -12.85
C TRP A 160 28.20 -3.97 -13.95
N THR A 161 27.40 -4.37 -14.95
CA THR A 161 27.13 -3.53 -16.13
C THR A 161 25.75 -2.89 -16.08
N TRP A 162 25.61 -1.71 -16.67
CA TRP A 162 24.31 -1.03 -16.83
C TRP A 162 23.30 -1.87 -17.62
N GLY A 163 23.76 -2.67 -18.58
CA GLY A 163 22.91 -3.57 -19.36
C GLY A 163 22.30 -4.69 -18.51
N LEU A 164 23.12 -5.32 -17.65
CA LEU A 164 22.64 -6.30 -16.68
C LEU A 164 21.62 -5.66 -15.72
N ALA A 165 21.99 -4.53 -15.11
CA ALA A 165 21.14 -3.81 -14.17
C ALA A 165 19.79 -3.41 -14.75
N ALA A 166 19.78 -2.85 -15.96
CA ALA A 166 18.55 -2.46 -16.63
C ALA A 166 17.68 -3.68 -16.97
N ALA A 167 18.28 -4.75 -17.49
CA ALA A 167 17.55 -5.97 -17.85
C ALA A 167 16.88 -6.61 -16.63
N ASP A 168 17.61 -6.79 -15.54
CA ASP A 168 17.08 -7.45 -14.34
C ASP A 168 16.10 -6.55 -13.59
N THR A 169 16.30 -5.23 -13.60
CA THR A 169 15.32 -4.28 -13.03
C THR A 169 13.99 -4.30 -13.80
N VAL A 170 14.04 -4.31 -15.14
CA VAL A 170 12.84 -4.41 -15.98
C VAL A 170 12.14 -5.75 -15.75
N TRP A 171 12.89 -6.84 -15.66
CA TRP A 171 12.33 -8.15 -15.34
C TRP A 171 11.66 -8.15 -13.96
N GLY A 172 12.30 -7.57 -12.94
CA GLY A 172 11.73 -7.41 -11.61
C GLY A 172 10.39 -6.67 -11.60
N CYS A 173 10.26 -5.60 -12.40
CA CYS A 173 8.99 -4.91 -12.60
C CYS A 173 7.91 -5.86 -13.17
N VAL A 174 8.25 -6.61 -14.22
CA VAL A 174 7.32 -7.53 -14.90
C VAL A 174 6.91 -8.66 -13.96
N ALA A 175 7.87 -9.34 -13.34
CA ALA A 175 7.65 -10.48 -12.46
C ALA A 175 6.78 -10.10 -11.24
N CYS A 176 7.14 -9.04 -10.52
CA CYS A 176 6.37 -8.59 -9.37
C CYS A 176 4.97 -8.08 -9.77
N GLY A 177 4.83 -7.41 -10.93
CA GLY A 177 3.54 -7.02 -11.48
C GLY A 177 2.63 -8.23 -11.74
N VAL A 178 3.13 -9.22 -12.47
CA VAL A 178 2.40 -10.46 -12.79
C VAL A 178 2.01 -11.21 -11.52
N VAL A 179 2.90 -11.32 -10.54
CA VAL A 179 2.62 -12.03 -9.29
C VAL A 179 1.59 -11.31 -8.44
N CYS A 180 1.63 -9.97 -8.36
CA CYS A 180 0.58 -9.19 -7.69
C CYS A 180 -0.79 -9.42 -8.35
N TRP A 181 -0.83 -9.47 -9.70
CA TRP A 181 -2.05 -9.77 -10.44
C TRP A 181 -2.56 -11.19 -10.14
N ILE A 182 -1.68 -12.19 -10.11
CA ILE A 182 -2.04 -13.59 -9.75
C ILE A 182 -2.60 -13.64 -8.33
N GLN A 183 -1.94 -13.00 -7.36
CA GLN A 183 -2.41 -12.95 -5.98
C GLN A 183 -3.80 -12.33 -5.87
N LEU A 184 -4.06 -11.25 -6.61
CA LEU A 184 -5.39 -10.64 -6.68
C LEU A 184 -6.43 -11.58 -7.31
N MET A 185 -6.09 -12.27 -8.41
CA MET A 185 -7.01 -13.21 -9.06
C MET A 185 -7.34 -14.39 -8.15
N LEU A 186 -6.35 -14.94 -7.43
CA LEU A 186 -6.56 -16.01 -6.47
C LEU A 186 -7.40 -15.54 -5.28
N THR A 187 -7.12 -14.34 -4.77
CA THR A 187 -7.92 -13.69 -3.72
C THR A 187 -9.38 -13.58 -4.12
N ARG A 188 -9.66 -13.09 -5.33
CA ARG A 188 -11.03 -12.97 -5.87
C ARG A 188 -11.75 -14.31 -6.05
N ARG A 189 -11.01 -15.38 -6.38
CA ARG A 189 -11.59 -16.73 -6.54
C ARG A 189 -11.89 -17.41 -5.21
N LEU A 190 -11.19 -17.00 -4.15
CA LEU A 190 -11.29 -17.61 -2.83
C LEU A 190 -12.13 -16.80 -1.84
N ALA A 191 -12.38 -15.51 -2.10
CA ALA A 191 -13.33 -14.69 -1.36
C ALA A 191 -14.77 -15.20 -1.55
#